data_AF-A0A8T3ZIZ8-F1
#
_entry.id   AF-A0A8T3ZIZ8-F1
#
_cell.length_a   1.000
_cell.length_b   1.000
_cell.length_c   1.000
_cell.angle_alpha   90.00
_cell.angle_beta   90.00
_cell.angle_gamma   90.00
#
_symmetry.space_group_name_H-M   'P 1'
#
loop_
_entity.id
_entity.type
_entity.pdbx_description
1 polymer ?
#
loop_
_entity_poly.entity_id
_entity_poly.type
_entity_poly.pdbx_seq_one_letter_code
_entity_poly.pdbx_strand_id
1 'polypeptide(L)' 'MIDEDIKKLVIARLEILPPDKKISIGSIGEFTKEQLIQSVKNEDAIGKKMIQIELEFLQALKHGILTT' A
#
# COMPACT_ATOMS: atom_id res chain seq x y z
N MET A 1 -5.32 2.27 -16.31
CA MET A 1 -5.44 3.30 -15.25
C MET A 1 -6.03 2.62 -14.04
N ILE A 2 -5.47 2.87 -12.86
CA ILE A 2 -6.04 2.36 -11.62
C ILE A 2 -7.20 3.27 -11.21
N ASP A 3 -8.24 2.68 -10.65
CA ASP A 3 -9.39 3.40 -10.12
C ASP A 3 -8.96 4.45 -9.07
N GLU A 4 -9.49 5.66 -9.18
CA GLU A 4 -9.08 6.79 -8.35
C GLU A 4 -9.47 6.61 -6.88
N ASP A 5 -10.61 5.96 -6.60
CA ASP A 5 -11.05 5.73 -5.23
C ASP A 5 -10.22 4.61 -4.57
N ILE A 6 -9.76 3.63 -5.35
CA ILE A 6 -8.75 2.67 -4.88
C ILE A 6 -7.45 3.36 -4.52
N LYS A 7 -6.95 4.29 -5.35
CA LYS A 7 -5.74 5.06 -5.02
C LYS A 7 -5.91 5.86 -3.74
N LYS A 8 -7.03 6.58 -3.57
CA LYS A 8 -7.32 7.33 -2.34
C LYS A 8 -7.38 6.43 -1.10
N LEU A 9 -8.01 5.26 -1.22
CA LEU A 9 -8.10 4.29 -0.13
C LEU A 9 -6.70 3.83 0.33
N VAL A 10 -5.84 3.47 -0.62
CA VAL A 10 -4.46 3.05 -0.34
C VAL A 10 -3.67 4.19 0.32
N ILE A 11 -3.79 5.42 -0.20
CA ILE A 11 -3.12 6.60 0.40
C ILE A 11 -3.59 6.83 1.83
N ALA A 12 -4.90 6.81 2.09
CA ALA A 12 -5.45 7.02 3.44
C ALA A 12 -4.93 5.99 4.45
N ARG A 13 -4.75 4.73 4.01
CA ARG A 13 -4.18 3.66 4.85
C ARG A 13 -2.67 3.84 5.09
N LEU A 14 -1.93 4.40 4.15
CA LEU A 14 -0.52 4.74 4.36
C LEU A 14 -0.36 5.95 5.31
N GLU A 15 -1.28 6.90 5.28
CA GLU A 15 -1.22 8.11 6.11
C GLU A 15 -1.30 7.83 7.62
N ILE A 16 -2.04 6.79 8.02
CA ILE A 16 -2.17 6.38 9.43
C ILE A 16 -0.92 5.69 9.99
N LEU A 17 0.06 5.37 9.15
CA LEU A 17 1.30 4.74 9.61
C LEU A 17 2.16 5.76 10.40
N PRO A 18 2.89 5.32 11.44
CA PRO A 18 3.80 6.20 12.17
C PRO A 18 4.92 6.72 11.24
N PRO A 19 5.30 8.00 11.33
CA PRO A 19 6.31 8.60 10.44
C PRO A 19 7.72 8.04 10.65
N ASP A 20 8.01 7.49 11.82
CA ASP A 20 9.31 6.89 12.16
C ASP A 20 9.47 5.45 11.66
N LYS A 21 8.42 4.88 11.06
CA LYS A 21 8.42 3.49 10.57
C LYS A 21 8.66 3.44 9.07
N LYS A 22 9.51 2.49 8.68
CA LYS A 22 9.71 2.10 7.28
C LYS A 22 8.97 0.81 6.99
N ILE A 23 8.49 0.71 5.77
CA ILE A 23 7.81 -0.47 5.24
C ILE A 23 8.81 -1.17 4.33
N SER A 24 9.11 -2.43 4.64
CA SER A 24 9.94 -3.28 3.80
C SER A 24 9.08 -3.94 2.73
N ILE A 25 9.43 -3.74 1.46
CA ILE A 25 8.74 -4.32 0.31
C ILE A 25 9.62 -5.41 -0.29
N GLY A 26 9.54 -6.60 0.32
CA GLY A 26 10.31 -7.78 -0.10
C GLY A 26 11.80 -7.46 -0.32
N SER A 27 12.35 -7.90 -1.44
CA SER A 27 13.76 -7.63 -1.81
C SER A 27 13.97 -6.27 -2.49
N ILE A 28 12.92 -5.45 -2.65
CA ILE A 28 13.01 -4.17 -3.36
C ILE A 28 13.66 -3.11 -2.47
N GLY A 29 13.35 -3.12 -1.18
CA GLY A 29 13.95 -2.22 -0.19
C GLY A 29 12.94 -1.74 0.85
N GLU A 30 13.37 -0.71 1.58
CA GLU A 30 12.60 -0.08 2.64
C GLU A 30 12.18 1.33 2.25
N PHE A 31 10.92 1.66 2.51
CA PHE A 31 10.32 2.93 2.11
C PHE A 31 9.62 3.59 3.29
N THR A 32 9.68 4.92 3.38
CA THR A 32 8.82 5.67 4.30
C THR A 32 7.40 5.76 3.74
N LYS A 33 6.44 6.11 4.59
CA LYS A 33 5.05 6.32 4.14
C LYS A 33 4.95 7.41 3.07
N GLU A 34 5.72 8.50 3.16
CA GLU A 34 5.71 9.57 2.17
C GLU A 34 6.20 9.09 0.80
N GLN A 35 7.26 8.26 0.77
CA GLN A 35 7.78 7.68 -0.47
C GLN A 35 6.74 6.77 -1.13
N LEU A 36 6.04 5.94 -0.34
CA LEU A 36 4.99 5.07 -0.87
C LEU A 36 3.78 5.86 -1.35
N ILE A 37 3.34 6.89 -0.62
CA ILE A 37 2.24 7.77 -1.04
C ILE A 37 2.55 8.43 -2.37
N GLN A 38 3.78 8.94 -2.54
CA GLN A 38 4.19 9.55 -3.80
C GLN A 38 4.23 8.52 -4.94
N SER A 39 4.73 7.32 -4.65
CA SER A 39 4.79 6.24 -5.63
C SER A 39 3.41 5.81 -6.10
N VAL A 40 2.44 5.71 -5.18
CA VAL A 40 1.02 5.40 -5.46
C VAL A 40 0.37 6.48 -6.33
N LYS A 41 0.61 7.76 -6.03
CA LYS A 41 0.13 8.89 -6.85
C LYS A 41 0.68 8.86 -8.27
N ASN A 42 1.95 8.47 -8.41
CA ASN A 42 2.63 8.40 -9.71
C ASN A 42 2.33 7.13 -10.49
N GLU A 43 1.62 6.16 -9.90
CA GLU A 43 1.39 4.83 -10.47
C GLU A 43 2.68 4.15 -10.98
N ASP A 44 3.82 4.39 -10.32
CA ASP A 44 5.09 3.75 -10.67
C ASP A 44 5.09 2.27 -10.26
N ALA A 45 6.20 1.56 -10.52
CA ALA A 45 6.29 0.13 -10.21
C ALA A 45 6.06 -0.17 -8.71
N ILE A 46 6.55 0.70 -7.81
CA ILE A 46 6.36 0.56 -6.36
C ILE A 46 4.93 0.90 -5.99
N GLY A 47 4.39 2.00 -6.50
CA GLY A 47 3.01 2.41 -6.26
C GLY A 47 2.00 1.35 -6.68
N LYS A 48 2.16 0.80 -7.89
CA LYS A 48 1.34 -0.30 -8.39
C LYS A 48 1.45 -1.54 -7.52
N LYS A 49 2.68 -1.87 -7.07
CA LYS A 49 2.89 -3.02 -6.19
C LYS A 49 2.24 -2.81 -4.82
N MET A 50 2.30 -1.60 -4.26
CA MET A 50 1.63 -1.27 -3.00
C MET A 50 0.11 -1.38 -3.12
N ILE A 51 -0.47 -0.87 -4.20
CA ILE A 51 -1.91 -0.97 -4.44
C ILE A 51 -2.33 -2.45 -4.51
N GLN A 52 -1.55 -3.28 -5.20
CA GLN A 52 -1.78 -4.72 -5.24
C GLN A 52 -1.76 -5.33 -3.84
N ILE A 53 -0.71 -5.06 -3.05
CA ILE A 53 -0.55 -5.62 -1.69
C ILE A 53 -1.74 -5.23 -0.79
N GLU A 54 -2.13 -3.96 -0.78
CA GLU A 54 -3.25 -3.49 0.05
C GLU A 54 -4.57 -4.12 -0.37
N LEU A 55 -4.82 -4.28 -1.67
CA LEU A 55 -6.04 -4.95 -2.15
C LEU A 55 -6.04 -6.44 -1.84
N GLU A 56 -4.92 -7.14 -1.99
CA GLU A 56 -4.76 -8.54 -1.60
C GLU A 56 -5.01 -8.71 -0.11
N PHE A 57 -4.48 -7.81 0.73
CA PHE A 57 -4.73 -7.79 2.17
C PHE A 57 -6.24 -7.62 2.49
N LEU A 58 -6.91 -6.66 1.86
CA LEU A 58 -8.36 -6.45 2.06
C LEU A 58 -9.20 -7.64 1.58
N GLN A 59 -8.82 -8.27 0.47
CA GLN A 59 -9.47 -9.49 0.01
C GLN A 59 -9.23 -10.65 0.97
N ALA A 60 -8.02 -10.82 1.50
CA ALA A 60 -7.72 -11.85 2.47
C ALA A 60 -8.52 -11.66 3.77
N LEU A 61 -8.69 -10.42 4.23
CA LEU A 61 -9.58 -10.09 5.34
C LEU A 61 -11.04 -10.47 5.02
N LYS A 62 -11.54 -10.07 3.85
CA LYS A 62 -12.92 -10.38 3.42
C LYS A 62 -13.21 -11.88 3.41
N HIS A 63 -12.25 -12.69 2.95
CA HIS A 63 -12.39 -14.15 2.87
C HIS A 63 -12.07 -14.86 4.20
N GLY A 64 -11.73 -14.14 5.27
CA GLY A 64 -11.39 -14.74 6.57
C GLY A 64 -10.06 -15.49 6.58
N ILE A 65 -9.18 -15.25 5.60
CA ILE A 65 -7.86 -15.90 5.50
C ILE A 65 -6.93 -15.40 6.60
N LEU A 66 -7.06 -14.13 6.98
CA LEU A 66 -6.27 -13.49 8.05
C LEU A 66 -6.92 -13.67 9.43
N THR A 67 -7.42 -14.87 9.74
CA THR A 67 -7.94 -15.21 11.06
C THR A 67 -6.78 -15.64 11.96
N THR A 68 -6.56 -14.89 13.04
CA THR A 68 -5.71 -15.31 14.17
C THR A 68 -6.51 -16.14 15.17
#